data_AF-A0AAU3LWD6-F1
#
_entry.id   AF-A0AAU3LWD6-F1
#
_cell.length_a   1.000
_cell.length_b   1.000
_cell.length_c   1.000
_cell.angle_alpha   90.00
_cell.angle_beta   90.00
_cell.angle_gamma   90.00
#
_symmetry.space_group_name_H-M   'P 1'
#
loop_
_entity.id
_entity.type
_entity.pdbx_description
1 polymer ?
#
loop_
_entity_poly.entity_id
_entity_poly.type
_entity_poly.pdbx_seq_one_letter_code
_entity_poly.pdbx_strand_id
1 'polypeptide(L)'
;MEISDGAGNIQRRDDLVTFLRSAADDLSRNPEGWENSSLESFLASWAAWLDDMPGWCENQGIPVPEQPDWQLIAHMVMAARVYE
;
A
#
# COMPACT_ATOMS: atom_id res chain seq x y z
N MET A 1 -3.79 16.02 -3.42
CA MET A 1 -2.87 15.08 -4.06
C MET A 1 -3.63 13.78 -4.16
N GLU A 2 -3.92 13.29 -5.35
CA GLU A 2 -4.44 11.93 -5.48
C GLU A 2 -3.38 10.99 -4.89
N ILE A 3 -3.80 10.07 -4.05
CA ILE A 3 -2.85 9.23 -3.31
C ILE A 3 -2.01 8.32 -4.21
N SER A 4 -2.47 8.12 -5.44
CA SER A 4 -1.84 7.31 -6.50
C SER A 4 -0.39 7.70 -6.79
N ASP A 5 0.00 8.97 -6.64
CA ASP A 5 1.38 9.42 -6.93
C ASP A 5 2.32 9.38 -5.70
N GLY A 6 1.80 9.13 -4.49
CA GLY A 6 2.56 9.31 -3.24
C GLY A 6 3.53 8.18 -2.89
N ALA A 7 3.27 6.95 -3.34
CA ALA A 7 4.05 5.79 -2.93
C ALA A 7 5.43 5.67 -3.63
N GLY A 8 5.58 6.31 -4.79
CA GLY A 8 6.77 6.18 -5.66
C GLY A 8 8.05 6.87 -5.18
N ASN A 9 8.04 7.63 -4.08
CA ASN A 9 9.21 8.40 -3.62
C ASN A 9 9.36 8.49 -2.09
N ILE A 10 9.01 7.43 -1.36
CA ILE A 10 9.11 7.39 0.10
C ILE A 10 10.47 6.83 0.53
N GLN A 11 11.33 7.69 1.10
CA GLN A 11 12.70 7.32 1.46
C GLN A 11 12.93 7.33 2.97
N ARG A 12 12.13 8.11 3.71
CA ARG A 12 12.26 8.33 5.15
C ARG A 12 10.96 7.99 5.86
N ARG A 13 11.09 7.68 7.15
CA ARG A 13 9.96 7.47 8.06
C ARG A 13 8.94 8.62 7.96
N ASP A 14 9.40 9.87 7.91
CA ASP A 14 8.51 11.03 7.90
C ASP A 14 7.74 11.17 6.57
N ASP A 15 8.30 10.67 5.47
CA ASP A 15 7.60 10.58 4.18
C ASP A 15 6.45 9.56 4.29
N LEU A 16 6.73 8.39 4.89
CA LEU A 16 5.70 7.37 5.14
C LEU A 16 4.60 7.89 6.08
N VAL A 17 4.96 8.63 7.14
CA VAL A 17 3.97 9.24 8.04
C VAL A 17 3.06 10.21 7.28
N THR A 18 3.62 11.02 6.39
CA THR A 18 2.86 11.97 5.57
C THR A 18 1.93 11.24 4.59
N PHE A 19 2.43 10.17 3.98
CA PHE A 19 1.66 9.31 3.09
C PHE A 19 0.49 8.64 3.82
N LEU A 20 0.72 8.01 4.98
CA LEU A 20 -0.32 7.31 5.74
C LEU A 20 -1.43 8.26 6.21
N ARG A 21 -1.09 9.50 6.59
CA ARG A 21 -2.10 10.52 6.91
C ARG A 21 -2.92 10.90 5.68
N SER A 22 -2.27 11.06 4.53
CA SER A 22 -2.96 11.32 3.27
C SER A 22 -3.88 10.15 2.87
N ALA A 23 -3.49 8.90 3.17
CA ALA A 23 -4.30 7.69 2.99
C ALA A 23 -5.55 7.69 3.84
N ALA A 24 -5.41 7.92 5.14
CA ALA A 24 -6.55 8.01 6.04
C ALA A 24 -7.51 9.14 5.62
N ASP A 25 -6.97 10.31 5.26
CA ASP A 25 -7.77 11.45 4.83
C ASP A 25 -8.48 11.21 3.49
N ASP A 26 -7.87 10.46 2.56
CA ASP A 26 -8.48 10.07 1.28
C ASP A 26 -9.61 9.06 1.50
N LEU A 27 -9.36 7.98 2.24
CA LEU A 27 -10.37 6.98 2.61
C LEU A 27 -11.57 7.64 3.31
N SER A 28 -11.32 8.58 4.23
CA SER A 28 -12.40 9.28 4.94
C SER A 28 -13.23 10.19 4.03
N ARG A 29 -12.64 10.77 2.98
CA ARG A 29 -13.32 11.71 2.07
C ARG A 29 -13.93 11.03 0.85
N ASN A 30 -13.41 9.86 0.48
CA ASN A 30 -13.78 9.13 -0.72
C ASN A 30 -13.76 7.59 -0.47
N PRO A 31 -14.58 7.08 0.46
CA PRO A 31 -14.60 5.64 0.75
C PRO A 31 -15.05 4.79 -0.44
N GLU A 32 -15.91 5.34 -1.31
CA GLU A 32 -16.37 4.72 -2.56
C GLU A 32 -15.22 4.44 -3.54
N GLY A 33 -14.10 5.17 -3.39
CA GLY A 33 -12.90 5.01 -4.20
C GLY A 33 -11.92 3.96 -3.66
N TRP A 34 -12.30 3.21 -2.64
CA TRP A 34 -11.51 2.14 -2.03
C TRP A 34 -12.32 0.83 -2.13
N GLU A 35 -11.74 -0.17 -2.80
CA GLU A 35 -12.28 -1.54 -2.83
C GLU A 35 -12.42 -2.05 -1.39
N ASN A 36 -11.40 -1.76 -0.57
CA ASN A 36 -11.30 -2.18 0.82
C ASN A 36 -11.38 -0.99 1.78
N SER A 37 -12.59 -0.50 2.02
CA SER A 37 -12.85 0.72 2.80
C SER A 37 -13.07 0.50 4.30
N SER A 38 -13.24 -0.73 4.78
CA SER A 38 -13.26 -1.06 6.22
C SER A 38 -11.88 -1.52 6.69
N LEU A 39 -11.61 -1.42 8.00
CA LEU A 39 -10.35 -1.89 8.55
C LEU A 39 -10.17 -3.40 8.34
N GLU A 40 -11.26 -4.17 8.47
CA GLU A 40 -11.26 -5.62 8.30
C GLU A 40 -10.93 -6.02 6.85
N SER A 41 -11.59 -5.40 5.85
CA SER A 41 -11.29 -5.71 4.44
C SER A 41 -9.89 -5.25 4.06
N PHE A 42 -9.47 -4.06 4.50
CA PHE A 42 -8.13 -3.55 4.23
C PHE A 42 -7.03 -4.45 4.78
N LEU A 43 -7.16 -4.93 6.03
CA LEU A 43 -6.18 -5.85 6.62
C LEU A 43 -6.18 -7.22 5.94
N ALA A 44 -7.34 -7.72 5.51
CA ALA A 44 -7.44 -8.97 4.76
C ALA A 44 -6.73 -8.86 3.40
N SER A 45 -7.00 -7.80 2.65
CA SER A 45 -6.40 -7.54 1.34
C SER A 45 -4.90 -7.24 1.42
N TRP A 46 -4.43 -6.56 2.47
CA TRP A 46 -2.99 -6.43 2.72
C TRP A 46 -2.36 -7.82 2.93
N ALA A 47 -2.93 -8.65 3.80
CA ALA A 47 -2.40 -9.98 4.07
C ALA A 47 -2.35 -10.86 2.80
N ALA A 48 -3.42 -10.83 1.99
CA ALA A 48 -3.48 -11.55 0.72
C ALA A 48 -2.39 -11.08 -0.27
N TRP A 49 -2.24 -9.76 -0.45
CA TRP A 49 -1.19 -9.23 -1.31
C TRP A 49 0.23 -9.58 -0.82
N LEU A 50 0.46 -9.59 0.50
CA LEU A 50 1.74 -9.99 1.09
C LEU A 50 2.08 -11.46 0.79
N ASP A 51 1.09 -12.35 0.81
CA ASP A 51 1.25 -13.76 0.48
C ASP A 51 1.61 -13.95 -1.02
N ASP A 52 1.02 -13.11 -1.88
CA ASP A 52 1.26 -13.12 -3.34
C ASP A 52 2.47 -12.28 -3.79
N MET A 53 3.05 -11.46 -2.90
CA MET A 53 4.20 -10.58 -3.18
C MET A 53 5.39 -11.32 -3.82
N PRO A 54 5.74 -12.57 -3.45
CA PRO A 54 6.79 -13.32 -4.14
C PRO A 54 6.55 -13.48 -5.64
N GLY A 55 5.31 -13.75 -6.06
CA GLY A 55 4.95 -13.84 -7.48
C GLY A 55 5.03 -12.49 -8.19
N TRP A 56 4.65 -11.40 -7.51
CA TRP A 56 4.87 -10.04 -8.03
C TRP A 56 6.36 -9.72 -8.21
N CYS A 57 7.22 -10.08 -7.23
CA CYS A 57 8.67 -9.91 -7.32
C CYS A 57 9.26 -10.70 -8.50
N GLU A 58 8.85 -11.96 -8.67
CA GLU A 58 9.26 -12.81 -9.79
C GLU A 58 8.92 -12.18 -11.15
N ASN A 59 7.68 -11.68 -11.30
CA ASN A 59 7.23 -11.01 -12.52
C ASN A 59 8.03 -9.74 -12.85
N GLN A 60 8.54 -9.04 -11.84
CA GLN A 60 9.37 -7.84 -12.01
C GLN A 60 10.87 -8.15 -12.15
N GLY A 61 11.28 -9.42 -12.00
CA GLY A 61 12.68 -9.81 -12.02
C GLY A 61 13.49 -9.29 -10.83
N ILE A 62 12.84 -9.04 -9.69
CA ILE A 62 13.48 -8.56 -8.46
C ILE A 62 13.43 -9.64 -7.37
N PRO A 63 14.42 -9.70 -6.47
CA PRO A 63 14.37 -10.61 -5.34
C PRO A 63 13.28 -10.20 -4.34
N VAL A 64 12.70 -11.19 -3.67
CA VAL A 64 11.82 -10.96 -2.53
C VAL A 64 12.65 -10.35 -1.37
N PRO A 65 12.30 -9.16 -0.87
CA PRO A 65 13.08 -8.53 0.18
C PRO A 65 12.86 -9.21 1.55
N GLU A 66 13.93 -9.39 2.32
CA GLU A 66 13.85 -9.89 3.70
C GLU A 66 13.25 -8.87 4.68
N GLN A 67 13.42 -7.58 4.40
CA GLN A 67 12.85 -6.48 5.16
C GLN A 67 12.27 -5.44 4.21
N PRO A 68 11.06 -4.93 4.47
CA PRO A 68 10.50 -3.89 3.64
C PRO A 68 11.20 -2.55 3.90
N ASP A 69 11.45 -1.80 2.84
CA ASP A 69 11.75 -0.38 2.97
C ASP A 69 10.45 0.43 3.12
N TRP A 70 10.59 1.72 3.41
CA TRP A 70 9.43 2.59 3.61
C TRP A 70 8.56 2.73 2.36
N GLN A 71 9.17 2.64 1.16
CA GLN A 71 8.47 2.68 -0.11
C GLN A 71 7.60 1.44 -0.32
N LEU A 72 8.13 0.26 -0.03
CA LEU A 72 7.41 -1.00 -0.14
C LEU A 72 6.22 -1.05 0.83
N ILE A 73 6.36 -0.51 2.06
CA ILE A 73 5.23 -0.37 2.98
C ILE A 73 4.14 0.53 2.39
N ALA A 74 4.50 1.61 1.69
CA ALA A 74 3.51 2.48 1.05
C ALA A 74 2.84 1.81 -0.17
N HIS A 75 3.59 1.03 -0.95
CA HIS A 75 3.02 0.21 -2.01
C HIS A 75 2.06 -0.83 -1.46
N MET A 76 2.36 -1.46 -0.32
CA MET A 76 1.44 -2.39 0.33
C MET A 76 0.10 -1.73 0.70
N VAL A 77 0.12 -0.49 1.17
CA VAL A 77 -1.13 0.26 1.45
C VAL A 77 -1.91 0.51 0.17
N MET A 78 -1.23 0.88 -0.93
CA MET A 78 -1.88 1.07 -2.23
C MET A 78 -2.43 -0.24 -2.80
N ALA A 79 -1.74 -1.35 -2.59
CA ALA A 79 -2.22 -2.67 -2.98
C ALA A 79 -3.45 -3.06 -2.15
N ALA A 80 -3.37 -2.98 -0.81
CA ALA A 80 -4.45 -3.29 0.10
C ALA A 80 -5.73 -2.48 -0.18
N ARG A 81 -5.61 -1.27 -0.74
CA ARG A 81 -6.75 -0.45 -1.18
C ARG A 81 -7.58 -1.10 -2.32
N VAL A 82 -6.96 -1.91 -3.18
CA VAL A 82 -7.57 -2.41 -4.44
C VAL A 82 -7.52 -3.94 -4.60
N TYR A 83 -6.78 -4.65 -3.75
CA TYR A 83 -6.62 -6.09 -3.86
C TYR A 83 -7.89 -6.83 -3.41
N GLU A 84 -8.41 -7.73 -4.26
CA GLU A 84 -9.62 -8.54 -4.01
C GLU A 84 -9.41 -9.62 -2.94
#